data_AF-A0A9E0HM91-F1
#
_entry.id   AF-A0A9E0HM91-F1
#
_cell.length_a   1.000
_cell.length_b   1.000
_cell.length_c   1.000
_cell.angle_alpha   90.00
_cell.angle_beta   90.00
_cell.angle_gamma   90.00
#
_symmetry.space_group_name_H-M   'P 1'
#
loop_
_entity.id
_entity.type
_entity.pdbx_description
1 polymer ?
#
loop_
_entity_poly.entity_id
_entity_poly.type
_entity_poly.pdbx_seq_one_letter_code
_entity_poly.pdbx_strand_id
1 'polypeptide(L)'
;SYPGAPGIMPEAVHNMLVLDYGTPESLEIIRQRCHEAAAVLVEPVQSRRMEFRPVDFLREVRRITKEHGTALIFDEVITGFRMHRNGAQGLFGIKADIGTYGKVIGGGMPIGAMIGNRPWMDALDGGDWRFGDDSVPEAGVTYFAGTFVRHPLTLAAMKASLLFMKNEGPELQKRLNGMTERMVVRANALFDQYQLPYRWVNFGSAFKTKYDDSVNYTEFFFMLMRHHGVHVLDFPHFLTTAHTAADVEFILQALESTCHELRRSGFMPERTYPIEVVNSTLNGQARRAREQVEEAGAPPLQGARLGRTPTGEPAWFMPDPGRHGKYLMLVPDVQTQ
;
A
#
# COMPACT_ATOMS: atom_id res chain seq x y z
N SER A 1 5.82 -6.47 21.92
CA SER A 1 5.14 -5.33 21.29
C SER A 1 4.73 -4.33 22.36
N TYR A 2 4.56 -3.04 22.01
CA TYR A 2 4.11 -2.01 22.95
C TYR A 2 2.64 -1.64 22.69
N PRO A 3 1.87 -1.25 23.72
CA PRO A 3 0.51 -0.77 23.52
C PRO A 3 0.45 0.46 22.61
N GLY A 4 -0.49 0.47 21.67
CA GLY A 4 -0.59 1.54 20.66
C GLY A 4 -1.24 2.84 21.13
N ALA A 5 -1.85 2.85 22.32
CA ALA A 5 -2.51 4.03 22.91
C ALA A 5 -2.63 3.89 24.44
N PRO A 6 -2.74 5.02 25.18
CA PRO A 6 -3.05 5.01 26.61
C PRO A 6 -4.34 4.24 26.92
N GLY A 7 -4.33 3.47 28.02
CA GLY A 7 -5.46 2.65 28.46
C GLY A 7 -5.48 1.22 27.92
N ILE A 8 -4.60 0.87 26.98
CA ILE A 8 -4.37 -0.51 26.58
C ILE A 8 -3.39 -1.16 27.56
N MET A 9 -3.86 -2.19 28.26
CA MET A 9 -3.06 -2.96 29.22
C MET A 9 -1.87 -3.65 28.51
N PRO A 10 -0.65 -3.65 29.08
CA PRO A 10 0.51 -4.32 28.49
C PRO A 10 0.28 -5.81 28.18
N GLU A 11 -0.51 -6.49 29.00
CA GLU A 11 -0.85 -7.90 28.84
C GLU A 11 -1.62 -8.17 27.53
N ALA A 12 -2.35 -7.18 27.01
CA ALA A 12 -3.12 -7.31 25.77
C ALA A 12 -2.23 -7.48 24.53
N VAL A 13 -0.94 -7.12 24.61
CA VAL A 13 0.02 -7.22 23.49
C VAL A 13 1.15 -8.23 23.77
N HIS A 14 1.09 -8.96 24.89
CA HIS A 14 2.15 -9.89 25.30
C HIS A 14 2.34 -11.04 24.29
N ASN A 15 1.24 -11.52 23.70
CA ASN A 15 1.23 -12.61 22.72
C ASN A 15 1.29 -12.11 21.28
N MET A 16 1.79 -10.90 21.04
CA MET A 16 1.89 -10.30 19.72
C MET A 16 3.34 -9.97 19.38
N LEU A 17 3.78 -10.41 18.20
CA LEU A 17 5.03 -10.01 17.59
C LEU A 17 4.73 -9.11 16.38
N VAL A 18 5.14 -7.84 16.47
CA VAL A 18 5.03 -6.88 15.37
C VAL A 18 6.36 -6.86 14.62
N LEU A 19 6.30 -7.04 13.31
CA LEU A 19 7.46 -7.15 12.43
C LEU A 19 7.38 -6.13 11.30
N ASP A 20 8.54 -5.73 10.78
CA ASP A 20 8.62 -4.83 9.64
C ASP A 20 8.12 -5.53 8.37
N TYR A 21 7.17 -4.90 7.70
CA TYR A 21 6.52 -5.52 6.56
C TYR A 21 7.44 -5.58 5.34
N GLY A 22 7.56 -6.77 4.73
CA GLY A 22 8.25 -6.95 3.46
C GLY A 22 9.78 -7.07 3.54
N THR A 23 10.37 -7.23 4.72
CA THR A 23 11.83 -7.30 4.91
C THR A 23 12.35 -8.75 5.02
N PRO A 24 13.59 -9.03 4.59
CA PRO A 24 14.23 -10.34 4.79
C PRO A 24 14.35 -10.76 6.26
N GLU A 25 14.61 -9.80 7.15
CA GLU A 25 14.75 -10.02 8.60
C GLU A 25 13.45 -10.56 9.19
N SER A 26 12.31 -9.97 8.79
CA SER A 26 10.99 -10.44 9.21
C SER A 26 10.68 -11.84 8.68
N LEU A 27 11.09 -12.18 7.45
CA LEU A 27 10.94 -13.55 6.94
C LEU A 27 11.72 -14.56 7.76
N GLU A 28 12.93 -14.20 8.20
CA GLU A 28 13.76 -15.09 9.00
C GLU A 28 13.16 -15.31 10.39
N ILE A 29 12.68 -14.24 11.03
CA ILE A 29 11.98 -14.35 12.31
C ILE A 29 10.71 -15.21 12.17
N ILE A 30 9.93 -15.00 11.11
CA ILE A 30 8.75 -15.83 10.81
C ILE A 30 9.19 -17.28 10.65
N ARG A 31 10.23 -17.57 9.86
CA ARG A 31 10.73 -18.95 9.66
C ARG A 31 11.13 -19.62 10.97
N GLN A 32 11.82 -18.91 11.85
CA GLN A 32 12.29 -19.45 13.13
C GLN A 32 11.14 -19.70 14.11
N ARG A 33 10.12 -18.83 14.14
CA ARG A 33 9.10 -18.81 15.20
C ARG A 33 7.69 -19.18 14.74
N CYS A 34 7.47 -19.48 13.46
CA CYS A 34 6.12 -19.75 12.93
C CYS A 34 5.42 -20.87 13.70
N HIS A 35 6.16 -21.92 14.06
CA HIS A 35 5.66 -23.06 14.84
C HIS A 35 5.12 -22.71 16.23
N GLU A 36 5.51 -21.56 16.80
CA GLU A 36 4.98 -21.03 18.07
C GLU A 36 3.72 -20.17 17.86
N ALA A 37 3.48 -19.70 16.62
CA ALA A 37 2.45 -18.73 16.31
C ALA A 37 1.13 -19.42 15.90
N ALA A 38 0.01 -18.96 16.49
CA ALA A 38 -1.32 -19.35 16.05
C ALA A 38 -1.65 -18.82 14.64
N ALA A 39 -1.22 -17.59 14.35
CA ALA A 39 -1.48 -16.94 13.08
C ALA A 39 -0.40 -15.92 12.69
N VAL A 40 -0.28 -15.68 11.39
CA VAL A 40 0.38 -14.50 10.82
C VAL A 40 -0.72 -13.66 10.17
N LEU A 41 -0.97 -12.46 10.70
CA LEU A 41 -1.95 -11.51 10.15
C LEU A 41 -1.24 -10.45 9.32
N VAL A 42 -1.72 -10.22 8.09
CA VAL A 42 -1.12 -9.26 7.16
C VAL A 42 -2.20 -8.44 6.46
N GLU A 43 -2.06 -7.11 6.43
CA GLU A 43 -2.74 -6.26 5.44
C GLU A 43 -1.96 -6.40 4.11
N PRO A 44 -2.48 -7.08 3.07
CA PRO A 44 -1.67 -7.47 1.91
C PRO A 44 -1.13 -6.29 1.10
N VAL A 45 -1.86 -5.17 1.14
CA VAL A 45 -1.38 -3.87 0.68
C VAL A 45 -1.76 -2.86 1.73
N GLN A 46 -0.75 -2.34 2.43
CA GLN A 46 -0.98 -1.41 3.52
C GLN A 46 -1.63 -0.12 3.01
N SER A 47 -2.77 0.28 3.56
CA SER A 47 -3.48 1.50 3.16
C SER A 47 -2.62 2.77 3.29
N ARG A 48 -1.58 2.73 4.12
CA ARG A 48 -0.61 3.83 4.32
C ARG A 48 0.57 3.79 3.35
N ARG A 49 0.82 2.64 2.69
CA ARG A 49 1.96 2.39 1.79
C ARG A 49 1.50 1.62 0.54
N MET A 50 0.54 2.18 -0.19
CA MET A 50 -0.05 1.53 -1.38
C MET A 50 0.96 1.27 -2.50
N GLU A 51 2.04 2.05 -2.54
CA GLU A 51 3.20 1.89 -3.40
C GLU A 51 3.94 0.57 -3.15
N PHE A 52 3.95 0.09 -1.90
CA PHE A 52 4.76 -1.03 -1.43
C PHE A 52 3.96 -2.34 -1.40
N ARG A 53 4.28 -3.24 -2.34
CA ARG A 53 3.53 -4.50 -2.58
C ARG A 53 4.49 -5.68 -2.67
N PRO A 54 5.01 -6.18 -1.53
CA PRO A 54 6.05 -7.21 -1.51
C PRO A 54 5.43 -8.60 -1.75
N VAL A 55 5.01 -8.88 -2.98
CA VAL A 55 4.28 -10.12 -3.33
C VAL A 55 5.13 -11.38 -3.07
N ASP A 56 6.43 -11.34 -3.35
CA ASP A 56 7.32 -12.48 -3.11
C ASP A 56 7.52 -12.75 -1.61
N PHE A 57 7.59 -11.70 -0.79
CA PHE A 57 7.53 -11.84 0.67
C PHE A 57 6.23 -12.54 1.11
N LEU A 58 5.08 -12.10 0.60
CA LEU A 58 3.79 -12.72 0.93
C LEU A 58 3.70 -14.19 0.50
N ARG A 59 4.29 -14.55 -0.65
CA ARG A 59 4.38 -15.95 -1.11
C ARG A 59 5.22 -16.79 -0.15
N GLU A 60 6.35 -16.26 0.31
CA GLU A 60 7.21 -16.97 1.26
C GLU A 60 6.54 -17.09 2.64
N VAL A 61 5.87 -16.05 3.13
CA VAL A 61 5.05 -16.13 4.35
C VAL A 61 4.00 -17.24 4.21
N ARG A 62 3.26 -17.29 3.08
CA ARG A 62 2.28 -18.37 2.84
C ARG A 62 2.91 -19.75 2.83
N ARG A 63 4.11 -19.90 2.27
CA ARG A 63 4.84 -21.17 2.26
C ARG A 63 5.18 -21.60 3.69
N ILE A 64 5.77 -20.70 4.47
CA ILE A 64 6.17 -20.95 5.86
C ILE A 64 4.95 -21.28 6.74
N THR A 65 3.87 -20.50 6.66
CA THR A 65 2.69 -20.75 7.50
C THR A 65 2.02 -22.07 7.16
N LYS A 66 1.98 -22.44 5.87
CA LYS A 66 1.45 -23.75 5.45
C LYS A 66 2.29 -24.91 5.97
N GLU A 67 3.62 -24.78 5.95
CA GLU A 67 4.56 -25.80 6.42
C GLU A 67 4.39 -26.08 7.92
N HIS A 68 4.10 -25.05 8.73
CA HIS A 68 4.01 -25.15 10.18
C HIS A 68 2.57 -25.30 10.72
N GLY A 69 1.55 -25.33 9.85
CA GLY A 69 0.15 -25.39 10.29
C GLY A 69 -0.35 -24.10 10.94
N THR A 70 0.32 -22.98 10.72
CA THR A 70 -0.05 -21.65 11.22
C THR A 70 -1.07 -21.00 10.29
N ALA A 71 -2.08 -20.32 10.84
CA ALA A 71 -3.06 -19.61 10.00
C ALA A 71 -2.42 -18.39 9.31
N LEU A 72 -2.50 -18.30 7.99
CA LEU A 72 -2.30 -17.01 7.31
C LEU A 72 -3.62 -16.25 7.26
N ILE A 73 -3.67 -15.06 7.86
CA ILE A 73 -4.83 -14.18 7.83
C ILE A 73 -4.53 -12.97 6.94
N PHE A 74 -5.33 -12.76 5.91
CA PHE A 74 -5.31 -11.52 5.13
C PHE A 74 -6.38 -10.56 5.63
N ASP A 75 -5.95 -9.38 6.08
CA ASP A 75 -6.86 -8.26 6.30
C ASP A 75 -7.19 -7.59 4.97
N GLU A 76 -8.35 -7.96 4.42
CA GLU A 76 -8.86 -7.46 3.15
C GLU A 76 -10.02 -6.47 3.36
N VAL A 77 -10.10 -5.80 4.53
CA VAL A 77 -11.15 -4.82 4.80
C VAL A 77 -11.09 -3.64 3.81
N ILE A 78 -9.91 -3.26 3.33
CA ILE A 78 -9.72 -2.23 2.28
C ILE A 78 -9.64 -2.85 0.88
N THR A 79 -8.84 -3.90 0.71
CA THR A 79 -8.49 -4.46 -0.60
C THR A 79 -9.57 -5.37 -1.18
N GLY A 80 -10.35 -6.02 -0.32
CA GLY A 80 -11.40 -6.97 -0.69
C GLY A 80 -12.45 -6.32 -1.58
N PHE A 81 -12.72 -6.95 -2.73
CA PHE A 81 -13.70 -6.52 -3.74
C PHE A 81 -13.45 -5.15 -4.39
N ARG A 82 -12.43 -4.41 -3.95
CA ARG A 82 -12.14 -3.04 -4.42
C ARG A 82 -11.32 -3.01 -5.70
N MET A 83 -10.11 -3.53 -5.66
CA MET A 83 -9.20 -3.51 -6.81
C MET A 83 -9.45 -4.70 -7.75
N HIS A 84 -9.99 -5.78 -7.19
CA HIS A 84 -10.29 -7.02 -7.91
C HIS A 84 -11.42 -7.77 -7.21
N ARG A 85 -12.24 -8.49 -7.97
CA ARG A 85 -13.41 -9.22 -7.44
C ARG A 85 -13.05 -10.29 -6.40
N ASN A 86 -11.83 -10.82 -6.47
CA ASN A 86 -11.30 -11.81 -5.53
C ASN A 86 -10.27 -11.19 -4.55
N GLY A 87 -10.30 -9.87 -4.36
CA GLY A 87 -9.37 -9.16 -3.47
C GLY A 87 -7.89 -9.26 -3.89
N ALA A 88 -7.01 -8.92 -2.96
CA ALA A 88 -5.57 -9.08 -3.06
C ALA A 88 -5.18 -10.55 -3.19
N GLN A 89 -5.91 -11.47 -2.56
CA GLN A 89 -5.70 -12.92 -2.72
C GLN A 89 -5.74 -13.34 -4.20
N GLY A 90 -6.77 -12.91 -4.94
CA GLY A 90 -6.88 -13.19 -6.36
C GLY A 90 -5.87 -12.45 -7.24
N LEU A 91 -5.51 -11.21 -6.89
CA LEU A 91 -4.50 -10.44 -7.61
C LEU A 91 -3.10 -11.02 -7.47
N PHE A 92 -2.75 -11.49 -6.27
CA PHE A 92 -1.41 -12.00 -5.97
C PHE A 92 -1.27 -13.50 -6.20
N GLY A 93 -2.39 -14.21 -6.40
CA GLY A 93 -2.42 -15.66 -6.51
C GLY A 93 -2.08 -16.36 -5.19
N ILE A 94 -2.40 -15.73 -4.06
CA ILE A 94 -2.08 -16.22 -2.71
C ILE A 94 -3.40 -16.44 -1.98
N LYS A 95 -3.68 -17.69 -1.60
CA LYS A 95 -4.87 -18.04 -0.81
C LYS A 95 -4.51 -18.07 0.68
N ALA A 96 -5.01 -17.09 1.42
CA ALA A 96 -4.94 -17.07 2.87
C ALA A 96 -5.84 -18.15 3.47
N ASP A 97 -5.59 -18.51 4.74
CA ASP A 97 -6.45 -19.42 5.48
C ASP A 97 -7.74 -18.74 5.93
N ILE A 98 -7.64 -17.47 6.30
CA ILE A 98 -8.74 -16.61 6.72
C ILE A 98 -8.58 -15.25 6.02
N GLY A 99 -9.67 -14.70 5.51
CA GLY A 99 -9.78 -13.31 5.07
C GLY A 99 -10.76 -12.55 5.94
N THR A 100 -10.41 -11.33 6.34
CA THR A 100 -11.36 -10.39 6.95
C THR A 100 -11.80 -9.37 5.91
N TYR A 101 -13.10 -9.08 5.89
CA TYR A 101 -13.72 -8.20 4.90
C TYR A 101 -14.66 -7.22 5.60
N GLY A 102 -14.80 -6.03 5.02
CA GLY A 102 -15.73 -5.01 5.48
C GLY A 102 -15.91 -3.96 4.39
N LYS A 103 -16.27 -2.75 4.79
CA LYS A 103 -16.38 -1.59 3.88
C LYS A 103 -17.22 -1.89 2.63
N VAL A 104 -16.58 -2.17 1.48
CA VAL A 104 -17.23 -2.38 0.17
C VAL A 104 -18.33 -3.44 0.23
N ILE A 105 -18.08 -4.54 0.95
CA ILE A 105 -19.06 -5.63 1.01
C ILE A 105 -20.36 -5.20 1.72
N GLY A 106 -20.33 -4.20 2.59
CA GLY A 106 -21.50 -3.77 3.35
C GLY A 106 -22.51 -2.96 2.55
N GLY A 107 -22.16 -2.49 1.34
CA GLY A 107 -23.05 -1.66 0.53
C GLY A 107 -23.51 -0.37 1.25
N GLY A 108 -22.65 0.17 2.13
CA GLY A 108 -22.96 1.34 2.97
C GLY A 108 -23.44 0.99 4.39
N MET A 109 -23.75 -0.28 4.69
CA MET A 109 -24.14 -0.72 6.03
C MET A 109 -22.94 -1.21 6.85
N PRO A 110 -22.96 -1.06 8.21
CA PRO A 110 -21.91 -1.59 9.07
C PRO A 110 -21.84 -3.12 9.00
N ILE A 111 -20.69 -3.66 8.57
CA ILE A 111 -20.43 -5.10 8.56
C ILE A 111 -18.92 -5.39 8.67
N GLY A 112 -18.61 -6.47 9.37
CA GLY A 112 -17.36 -7.21 9.24
C GLY A 112 -17.68 -8.67 8.94
N ALA A 113 -16.91 -9.30 8.07
CA ALA A 113 -17.04 -10.71 7.73
C ALA A 113 -15.68 -11.39 7.85
N MET A 114 -15.65 -12.55 8.48
CA MET A 114 -14.52 -13.47 8.50
C MET A 114 -14.90 -14.66 7.62
N ILE A 115 -14.05 -14.99 6.65
CA ILE A 115 -14.28 -16.10 5.73
C ILE A 115 -12.98 -16.87 5.62
N GLY A 116 -13.02 -18.19 5.82
CA GLY A 116 -11.80 -18.99 5.80
C GLY A 116 -12.03 -20.45 5.45
N ASN A 117 -10.95 -21.22 5.50
CA ASN A 117 -11.00 -22.67 5.34
C ASN A 117 -11.72 -23.32 6.52
N ARG A 118 -12.41 -24.43 6.25
CA ARG A 118 -13.19 -25.20 7.23
C ARG A 118 -12.47 -25.42 8.58
N PRO A 119 -11.20 -25.88 8.64
CA PRO A 119 -10.54 -26.16 9.93
C PRO A 119 -10.49 -24.96 10.88
N TRP A 120 -10.52 -23.73 10.36
CA TRP A 120 -10.52 -22.51 11.18
C TRP A 120 -11.93 -22.01 11.48
N MET A 121 -12.88 -22.20 10.56
CA MET A 121 -14.27 -21.76 10.74
C MET A 121 -15.06 -22.68 11.66
N ASP A 122 -14.71 -23.97 11.71
CA ASP A 122 -15.31 -24.96 12.63
C ASP A 122 -15.15 -24.56 14.10
N ALA A 123 -14.19 -23.68 14.44
CA ALA A 123 -14.06 -23.12 15.78
C ALA A 123 -15.26 -22.23 16.20
N LEU A 124 -16.14 -21.84 15.27
CA LEU A 124 -17.28 -20.97 15.56
C LEU A 124 -18.59 -21.74 15.85
N ASP A 125 -18.76 -22.93 15.27
CA ASP A 125 -20.00 -23.72 15.37
C ASP A 125 -19.78 -25.22 15.65
N GLY A 126 -18.52 -25.65 15.72
CA GLY A 126 -18.09 -27.02 16.00
C GLY A 126 -17.95 -27.91 14.76
N GLY A 127 -18.19 -27.36 13.56
CA GLY A 127 -18.05 -28.07 12.29
C GLY A 127 -19.36 -28.68 11.76
N ASP A 128 -19.30 -29.11 10.50
CA ASP A 128 -20.45 -29.60 9.74
C ASP A 128 -21.03 -30.91 10.32
N TRP A 129 -22.37 -30.98 10.37
CA TRP A 129 -23.16 -32.17 10.70
C TRP A 129 -24.49 -32.13 9.92
N ARG A 130 -25.29 -33.21 9.97
CA ARG A 130 -26.51 -33.36 9.16
C ARG A 130 -27.68 -33.91 9.96
N PHE A 131 -28.89 -33.53 9.54
CA PHE A 131 -30.11 -34.17 10.04
C PHE A 131 -30.26 -35.57 9.43
N GLY A 132 -30.68 -36.53 10.25
CA GLY A 132 -31.01 -37.89 9.80
C GLY A 132 -29.83 -38.86 9.75
N ASP A 133 -28.66 -38.47 10.26
CA ASP A 133 -27.54 -39.37 10.55
C ASP A 133 -27.01 -39.14 11.98
N ASP A 134 -25.95 -39.88 12.35
CA ASP A 134 -25.33 -39.84 13.67
C ASP A 134 -24.19 -38.79 13.77
N SER A 135 -24.07 -37.87 12.81
CA SER A 135 -23.01 -36.86 12.82
C SER A 135 -23.23 -35.78 13.89
N VAL A 136 -22.14 -35.32 14.49
CA VAL A 136 -22.13 -34.27 15.52
C VAL A 136 -20.96 -33.30 15.30
N PRO A 137 -21.03 -32.06 15.81
CA PRO A 137 -19.88 -31.16 15.79
C PRO A 137 -18.67 -31.78 16.53
N GLU A 138 -17.51 -31.82 15.87
CA GLU A 138 -16.29 -32.48 16.38
C GLU A 138 -15.24 -31.47 16.87
N ALA A 139 -15.33 -30.20 16.48
CA ALA A 139 -14.35 -29.17 16.82
C ALA A 139 -14.70 -28.44 18.13
N GLY A 140 -13.67 -28.05 18.88
CA GLY A 140 -13.83 -27.17 20.05
C GLY A 140 -14.30 -25.77 19.63
N VAL A 141 -15.32 -25.25 20.30
CA VAL A 141 -15.97 -23.98 19.95
C VAL A 141 -15.46 -22.84 20.82
N THR A 142 -15.10 -21.72 20.19
CA THR A 142 -14.81 -20.45 20.87
C THR A 142 -16.09 -19.64 21.09
N TYR A 143 -16.04 -18.63 21.95
CA TYR A 143 -17.19 -17.75 22.16
C TYR A 143 -17.24 -16.62 21.14
N PHE A 144 -18.33 -16.54 20.38
CA PHE A 144 -18.62 -15.45 19.45
C PHE A 144 -20.10 -15.05 19.52
N ALA A 145 -20.36 -13.77 19.76
CA ALA A 145 -21.71 -13.21 19.81
C ALA A 145 -21.71 -11.72 19.44
N GLY A 146 -22.88 -11.18 19.11
CA GLY A 146 -23.09 -9.75 18.97
C GLY A 146 -24.51 -9.42 18.50
N THR A 147 -25.17 -8.46 19.15
CA THR A 147 -26.59 -8.13 18.90
C THR A 147 -26.91 -7.82 17.44
N PHE A 148 -25.98 -7.18 16.73
CA PHE A 148 -26.15 -6.79 15.33
C PHE A 148 -25.45 -7.73 14.33
N VAL A 149 -24.88 -8.85 14.80
CA VAL A 149 -24.36 -9.89 13.90
C VAL A 149 -25.53 -10.41 13.06
N ARG A 150 -25.32 -10.47 11.73
CA ARG A 150 -26.35 -10.88 10.76
C ARG A 150 -27.61 -10.01 10.74
N HIS A 151 -27.49 -8.72 11.06
CA HIS A 151 -28.61 -7.77 10.95
C HIS A 151 -29.24 -7.81 9.53
N PRO A 152 -30.58 -7.95 9.40
CA PRO A 152 -31.23 -8.27 8.13
C PRO A 152 -31.04 -7.21 7.06
N LEU A 153 -31.11 -5.91 7.42
CA LEU A 153 -30.85 -4.82 6.46
C LEU A 153 -29.40 -4.85 5.97
N THR A 154 -28.45 -5.17 6.85
CA THR A 154 -27.04 -5.24 6.52
C THR A 154 -26.78 -6.39 5.55
N LEU A 155 -27.38 -7.57 5.80
CA LEU A 155 -27.27 -8.72 4.90
C LEU A 155 -27.94 -8.46 3.54
N ALA A 156 -29.06 -7.75 3.52
CA ALA A 156 -29.73 -7.35 2.27
C ALA A 156 -28.85 -6.38 1.44
N ALA A 157 -28.28 -5.35 2.07
CA ALA A 157 -27.37 -4.40 1.43
C ALA A 157 -26.10 -5.09 0.91
N MET A 158 -25.52 -5.99 1.72
CA MET A 158 -24.37 -6.79 1.31
C MET A 158 -24.69 -7.66 0.10
N LYS A 159 -25.80 -8.40 0.13
CA LYS A 159 -26.24 -9.23 -0.99
C LYS A 159 -26.41 -8.39 -2.27
N ALA A 160 -27.05 -7.23 -2.18
CA ALA A 160 -27.23 -6.33 -3.32
C ALA A 160 -25.88 -5.85 -3.88
N SER A 161 -24.95 -5.40 -3.02
CA SER A 161 -23.61 -4.96 -3.40
C SER A 161 -22.82 -6.08 -4.10
N LEU A 162 -22.79 -7.28 -3.53
CA LEU A 162 -22.07 -8.43 -4.08
C LEU A 162 -22.68 -8.91 -5.41
N LEU A 163 -24.01 -8.95 -5.53
CA LEU A 163 -24.68 -9.31 -6.79
C LEU A 163 -24.43 -8.27 -7.89
N PHE A 164 -24.46 -6.98 -7.55
CA PHE A 164 -24.12 -5.91 -8.48
C PHE A 164 -22.70 -6.08 -9.02
N MET A 165 -21.70 -6.22 -8.14
CA MET A 165 -20.32 -6.44 -8.56
C MET A 165 -20.13 -7.73 -9.37
N LYS A 166 -20.86 -8.79 -9.02
CA LYS A 166 -20.84 -10.05 -9.78
C LYS A 166 -21.40 -9.87 -11.19
N ASN A 167 -22.49 -9.13 -11.34
CA ASN A 167 -23.17 -8.90 -12.61
C ASN A 167 -22.37 -7.97 -13.55
N GLU A 168 -21.78 -6.91 -13.01
CA GLU A 168 -20.90 -6.01 -13.78
C GLU A 168 -19.60 -6.71 -14.21
N GLY A 169 -19.17 -7.74 -13.48
CA GLY A 169 -17.98 -8.51 -13.78
C GLY A 169 -16.66 -7.75 -13.55
N PRO A 170 -15.54 -8.23 -14.11
CA PRO A 170 -14.20 -7.70 -13.82
C PRO A 170 -13.98 -6.29 -14.39
N GLU A 171 -14.75 -5.90 -15.42
CA GLU A 171 -14.60 -4.61 -16.08
C GLU A 171 -14.96 -3.44 -15.15
N LEU A 172 -15.79 -3.68 -14.12
CA LEU A 172 -16.11 -2.69 -13.09
C LEU A 172 -14.85 -2.15 -12.41
N GLN A 173 -14.04 -3.05 -11.83
CA GLN A 173 -12.82 -2.67 -11.15
C GLN A 173 -11.76 -2.20 -12.15
N LYS A 174 -11.60 -2.86 -13.32
CA LYS A 174 -10.62 -2.43 -14.33
C LYS A 174 -10.84 -0.99 -14.80
N ARG A 175 -12.09 -0.61 -15.09
CA ARG A 175 -12.45 0.76 -15.50
C ARG A 175 -12.12 1.77 -14.40
N LEU A 176 -12.52 1.50 -13.16
CA LEU A 176 -12.30 2.39 -12.02
C LEU A 176 -10.81 2.52 -11.67
N ASN A 177 -10.07 1.41 -11.69
CA ASN A 177 -8.63 1.38 -11.46
C ASN A 177 -7.90 2.19 -12.53
N GLY A 178 -8.21 1.97 -13.81
CA GLY A 178 -7.58 2.70 -14.92
C GLY A 178 -7.89 4.21 -14.89
N MET A 179 -9.09 4.61 -14.47
CA MET A 179 -9.42 6.02 -14.25
C MET A 179 -8.55 6.64 -13.15
N THR A 180 -8.40 5.92 -12.02
CA THR A 180 -7.58 6.37 -10.89
C THR A 180 -6.11 6.48 -11.27
N GLU A 181 -5.56 5.48 -11.95
CA GLU A 181 -4.16 5.47 -12.41
C GLU A 181 -3.86 6.64 -13.35
N ARG A 182 -4.75 6.94 -14.31
CA ARG A 182 -4.59 8.10 -15.21
C ARG A 182 -4.65 9.43 -14.45
N MET A 183 -5.56 9.57 -13.49
CA MET A 183 -5.67 10.76 -12.66
C MET A 183 -4.40 10.98 -11.83
N VAL A 184 -3.90 9.93 -11.19
CA VAL A 184 -2.67 9.97 -10.36
C VAL A 184 -1.46 10.36 -11.18
N VAL A 185 -1.31 9.86 -12.41
CA VAL A 185 -0.23 10.28 -13.32
C VAL A 185 -0.29 11.78 -13.61
N ARG A 186 -1.48 12.32 -13.92
CA ARG A 186 -1.67 13.74 -14.22
C ARG A 186 -1.44 14.63 -12.99
N ALA A 187 -1.94 14.20 -11.82
CA ALA A 187 -1.70 14.89 -10.56
C ALA A 187 -0.21 14.98 -10.21
N ASN A 188 0.52 13.88 -10.41
CA ASN A 188 1.96 13.85 -10.17
C ASN A 188 2.74 14.76 -11.13
N ALA A 189 2.30 14.89 -12.39
CA ALA A 189 2.88 15.86 -13.32
C ALA A 189 2.67 17.32 -12.86
N LEU A 190 1.54 17.63 -12.22
CA LEU A 190 1.32 18.95 -11.60
C LEU A 190 2.29 19.17 -10.42
N PHE A 191 2.44 18.19 -9.53
CA PHE A 191 3.43 18.32 -8.45
C PHE A 191 4.84 18.55 -8.97
N ASP A 192 5.22 17.91 -10.08
CA ASP A 192 6.51 18.12 -10.73
C ASP A 192 6.63 19.53 -11.35
N GLN A 193 5.62 19.97 -12.10
CA GLN A 193 5.57 21.29 -12.73
C GLN A 193 5.71 22.42 -11.71
N TYR A 194 5.04 22.30 -10.56
CA TYR A 194 5.10 23.28 -9.48
C TYR A 194 6.22 22.97 -8.46
N GLN A 195 7.06 21.97 -8.71
CA GLN A 195 8.18 21.51 -7.87
C GLN A 195 7.81 21.23 -6.40
N LEU A 196 6.58 20.81 -6.14
CA LEU A 196 6.06 20.63 -4.78
C LEU A 196 6.47 19.26 -4.20
N PRO A 197 6.69 19.16 -2.88
CA PRO A 197 7.14 17.94 -2.22
C PRO A 197 5.99 16.95 -1.95
N TYR A 198 5.07 16.78 -2.90
CA TYR A 198 3.96 15.84 -2.80
C TYR A 198 4.02 14.78 -3.90
N ARG A 199 3.46 13.62 -3.61
CA ARG A 199 3.09 12.61 -4.60
C ARG A 199 1.75 11.99 -4.26
N TRP A 200 1.01 11.58 -5.28
CA TRP A 200 -0.06 10.60 -5.12
C TRP A 200 0.47 9.22 -5.45
N VAL A 201 0.26 8.28 -4.53
CA VAL A 201 0.53 6.85 -4.69
C VAL A 201 -0.79 6.09 -4.70
N ASN A 202 -0.90 5.00 -5.46
CA ASN A 202 -2.17 4.31 -5.63
C ASN A 202 -2.07 2.79 -5.70
N PHE A 203 -3.14 2.11 -5.28
CA PHE A 203 -3.38 0.70 -5.56
C PHE A 203 -4.83 0.52 -6.02
N GLY A 204 -5.00 0.26 -7.31
CA GLY A 204 -6.31 0.29 -7.97
C GLY A 204 -7.00 1.63 -7.78
N SER A 205 -8.22 1.59 -7.25
CA SER A 205 -9.08 2.77 -7.03
C SER A 205 -8.82 3.56 -5.76
N ALA A 206 -7.89 3.10 -4.92
CA ALA A 206 -7.45 3.80 -3.73
C ALA A 206 -6.14 4.55 -4.01
N PHE A 207 -6.01 5.76 -3.48
CA PHE A 207 -4.78 6.56 -3.57
C PHE A 207 -4.55 7.37 -2.29
N LYS A 208 -3.32 7.77 -2.00
CA LYS A 208 -2.98 8.62 -0.84
C LYS A 208 -1.98 9.68 -1.24
N THR A 209 -2.10 10.86 -0.63
CA THR A 209 -1.08 11.91 -0.70
C THR A 209 0.10 11.56 0.20
N LYS A 210 1.29 11.55 -0.37
CA LYS A 210 2.58 11.33 0.28
C LYS A 210 3.38 12.62 0.25
N TYR A 211 4.01 12.92 1.36
CA TYR A 211 4.92 14.04 1.56
C TYR A 211 5.92 13.63 2.65
N ASP A 212 6.96 14.43 2.81
CA ASP A 212 7.90 14.30 3.93
C ASP A 212 7.31 14.99 5.16
N ASP A 213 7.07 14.23 6.22
CA ASP A 213 6.49 14.72 7.48
C ASP A 213 7.40 15.73 8.21
N SER A 214 8.69 15.82 7.84
CA SER A 214 9.60 16.85 8.35
C SER A 214 9.35 18.23 7.72
N VAL A 215 8.61 18.30 6.61
CA VAL A 215 8.24 19.56 5.97
C VAL A 215 7.05 20.18 6.70
N ASN A 216 7.26 21.36 7.27
CA ASN A 216 6.19 22.11 7.92
C ASN A 216 5.09 22.52 6.92
N TYR A 217 3.87 22.67 7.44
CA TYR A 217 2.72 23.20 6.70
C TYR A 217 2.20 22.34 5.54
N THR A 218 2.61 21.08 5.43
CA THR A 218 2.11 20.13 4.41
C THR A 218 0.59 19.96 4.49
N GLU A 219 0.00 20.13 5.67
CA GLU A 219 -1.45 20.13 5.89
C GLU A 219 -2.22 21.24 5.13
N PHE A 220 -1.55 22.32 4.70
CA PHE A 220 -2.18 23.35 3.86
C PHE A 220 -2.68 22.79 2.53
N PHE A 221 -2.03 21.75 2.00
CA PHE A 221 -2.51 21.05 0.82
C PHE A 221 -3.97 20.59 0.98
N PHE A 222 -4.30 19.92 2.08
CA PHE A 222 -5.64 19.41 2.29
C PHE A 222 -6.66 20.53 2.54
N MET A 223 -6.24 21.63 3.19
CA MET A 223 -7.11 22.79 3.37
C MET A 223 -7.44 23.47 2.05
N LEU A 224 -6.45 23.67 1.17
CA LEU A 224 -6.63 24.30 -0.13
C LEU A 224 -7.46 23.41 -1.07
N MET A 225 -7.21 22.10 -1.11
CA MET A 225 -8.05 21.19 -1.88
C MET A 225 -9.53 21.30 -1.46
N ARG A 226 -9.80 21.37 -0.15
CA ARG A 226 -11.17 21.59 0.37
C ARG A 226 -11.71 22.97 0.02
N HIS A 227 -10.87 24.01 0.07
CA HIS A 227 -11.23 25.36 -0.34
C HIS A 227 -11.66 25.41 -1.82
N HIS A 228 -10.96 24.68 -2.69
CA HIS A 228 -11.30 24.53 -4.11
C HIS A 228 -12.40 23.50 -4.38
N GLY A 229 -13.11 23.05 -3.35
CA GLY A 229 -14.31 22.21 -3.50
C GLY A 229 -14.06 20.71 -3.58
N VAL A 230 -12.83 20.24 -3.33
CA VAL A 230 -12.50 18.80 -3.32
C VAL A 230 -12.22 18.33 -1.89
N HIS A 231 -13.14 17.52 -1.34
CA HIS A 231 -13.01 17.05 0.03
C HIS A 231 -11.95 15.94 0.17
N VAL A 232 -10.80 16.30 0.75
CA VAL A 232 -9.70 15.39 1.07
C VAL A 232 -9.17 15.65 2.49
N LEU A 233 -8.61 14.61 3.11
CA LEU A 233 -7.96 14.61 4.43
C LEU A 233 -6.64 13.82 4.33
N ASP A 234 -5.78 13.78 5.35
CA ASP A 234 -4.59 12.92 5.34
C ASP A 234 -4.89 11.41 5.55
N PHE A 235 -5.92 10.92 4.88
CA PHE A 235 -6.31 9.52 4.83
C PHE A 235 -6.30 9.02 3.39
N PRO A 236 -6.27 7.69 3.18
CA PRO A 236 -6.56 7.11 1.88
C PRO A 236 -7.81 7.70 1.24
N HIS A 237 -7.66 8.15 0.00
CA HIS A 237 -8.72 8.61 -0.90
C HIS A 237 -9.19 7.47 -1.79
N PHE A 238 -10.42 7.58 -2.29
CA PHE A 238 -11.03 6.54 -3.12
C PHE A 238 -11.83 7.18 -4.24
N LEU A 239 -11.57 6.78 -5.48
CA LEU A 239 -12.56 6.97 -6.54
C LEU A 239 -13.65 5.90 -6.41
N THR A 240 -14.84 6.25 -6.87
CA THR A 240 -16.01 5.36 -6.91
C THR A 240 -16.52 5.25 -8.33
N THR A 241 -17.39 4.27 -8.59
CA THR A 241 -18.01 4.07 -9.91
C THR A 241 -18.94 5.21 -10.32
N ALA A 242 -19.30 6.10 -9.39
CA ALA A 242 -20.07 7.31 -9.67
C ALA A 242 -19.22 8.47 -10.19
N HIS A 243 -17.90 8.46 -9.97
CA HIS A 243 -17.02 9.50 -10.50
C HIS A 243 -16.95 9.38 -12.03
N THR A 244 -17.21 10.50 -12.68
CA THR A 244 -17.16 10.67 -14.13
C THR A 244 -15.82 11.25 -14.56
N ALA A 245 -15.60 11.33 -15.87
CA ALA A 245 -14.44 12.05 -16.41
C ALA A 245 -14.46 13.53 -16.02
N ALA A 246 -15.65 14.16 -15.95
CA ALA A 246 -15.79 15.56 -15.55
C ALA A 246 -15.38 15.77 -14.08
N ASP A 247 -15.72 14.83 -13.19
CA ASP A 247 -15.29 14.90 -11.79
C ASP A 247 -13.77 14.77 -11.66
N VAL A 248 -13.14 13.93 -12.49
CA VAL A 248 -11.67 13.80 -12.53
C VAL A 248 -11.02 15.10 -13.03
N GLU A 249 -11.57 15.74 -14.06
CA GLU A 249 -11.08 17.06 -14.50
C GLU A 249 -11.23 18.12 -13.41
N PHE A 250 -12.38 18.15 -12.73
CA PHE A 250 -12.61 19.06 -11.61
C PHE A 250 -11.59 18.87 -10.48
N ILE A 251 -11.30 17.61 -10.12
CA ILE A 251 -10.27 17.27 -9.12
C ILE A 251 -8.90 17.79 -9.55
N LEU A 252 -8.53 17.62 -10.82
CA LEU A 252 -7.23 18.05 -11.33
C LEU A 252 -7.12 19.59 -11.43
N GLN A 253 -8.22 20.28 -11.75
CA GLN A 253 -8.26 21.75 -11.74
C GLN A 253 -8.14 22.33 -10.33
N ALA A 254 -8.83 21.74 -9.35
CA ALA A 254 -8.69 22.09 -7.95
C ALA A 254 -7.27 21.81 -7.43
N LEU A 255 -6.67 20.70 -7.86
CA LEU A 255 -5.30 20.36 -7.56
C LEU A 255 -4.31 21.36 -8.14
N GLU A 256 -4.47 21.74 -9.41
CA GLU A 256 -3.60 22.74 -10.04
C GLU A 256 -3.69 24.09 -9.34
N SER A 257 -4.91 24.53 -8.98
CA SER A 257 -5.13 25.76 -8.20
C SER A 257 -4.41 25.68 -6.84
N THR A 258 -4.55 24.55 -6.15
CA THR A 258 -3.85 24.26 -4.90
C THR A 258 -2.32 24.33 -5.07
N CYS A 259 -1.79 23.70 -6.12
CA CYS A 259 -0.36 23.69 -6.40
C CYS A 259 0.18 25.10 -6.67
N HIS A 260 -0.54 25.87 -7.48
CA HIS A 260 -0.20 27.26 -7.77
C HIS A 260 -0.19 28.13 -6.49
N GLU A 261 -1.21 28.02 -5.63
CA GLU A 261 -1.27 28.78 -4.39
C GLU A 261 -0.19 28.38 -3.38
N LEU A 262 0.05 27.06 -3.21
CA LEU A 262 1.14 26.57 -2.35
C LEU A 262 2.50 27.08 -2.82
N ARG A 263 2.78 27.03 -4.12
CA ARG A 263 4.05 27.55 -4.65
C ARG A 263 4.15 29.07 -4.45
N ARG A 264 3.10 29.83 -4.76
CA ARG A 264 3.06 31.28 -4.61
C ARG A 264 3.20 31.73 -3.15
N SER A 265 2.73 30.92 -2.21
CA SER A 265 2.81 31.24 -0.77
C SER A 265 4.23 31.26 -0.20
N GLY A 266 5.17 30.53 -0.83
CA GLY A 266 6.53 30.36 -0.34
C GLY A 266 6.68 29.46 0.89
N PHE A 267 5.61 28.80 1.37
CA PHE A 267 5.69 27.89 2.53
C PHE A 267 6.31 26.54 2.22
N MET A 268 6.23 26.09 0.96
CA MET A 268 6.70 24.77 0.55
C MET A 268 8.15 24.85 0.06
N PRO A 269 9.05 23.98 0.54
CA PRO A 269 10.39 23.91 -0.01
C PRO A 269 10.34 23.51 -1.49
N GLU A 270 11.38 23.86 -2.23
CA GLU A 270 11.64 23.20 -3.50
C GLU A 270 11.91 21.71 -3.24
N ARG A 271 11.49 20.88 -4.18
CA ARG A 271 11.63 19.43 -4.04
C ARG A 271 13.11 19.03 -4.09
N THR A 272 13.64 18.55 -2.97
CA THR A 272 15.06 18.18 -2.82
C THR A 272 15.35 16.68 -2.86
N TYR A 273 14.33 15.81 -2.88
CA TYR A 273 14.51 14.35 -2.81
C TYR A 273 13.50 13.58 -3.67
N PRO A 274 13.89 12.41 -4.21
CA PRO A 274 12.94 11.55 -4.90
C PRO A 274 11.93 10.98 -3.89
N ILE A 275 10.65 11.09 -4.23
CA ILE A 275 9.59 10.30 -3.59
C ILE A 275 9.37 9.15 -4.56
N GLU A 276 9.67 7.92 -4.14
CA GLU A 276 9.61 6.74 -5.01
C GLU A 276 8.28 6.68 -5.76
N VAL A 277 8.37 6.74 -7.09
CA VAL A 277 7.20 6.60 -7.96
C VAL A 277 6.91 5.12 -8.12
N VAL A 278 5.98 4.59 -7.31
CA VAL A 278 5.38 3.28 -7.60
C VAL A 278 3.89 3.45 -7.85
N ASN A 279 3.58 3.90 -9.07
CA ASN A 279 2.21 3.81 -9.56
C ASN A 279 1.88 2.34 -9.84
N SER A 280 0.64 1.97 -9.59
CA SER A 280 0.11 0.66 -9.92
C SER A 280 0.20 0.38 -11.44
N THR A 281 0.81 -0.74 -11.84
CA THR A 281 0.21 -1.55 -12.91
C THR A 281 -0.31 -2.82 -12.25
N LEU A 282 -1.61 -3.06 -12.36
CA LEU A 282 -2.31 -4.18 -11.73
C LEU A 282 -1.92 -5.59 -12.23
N ASN A 283 -0.78 -5.73 -12.91
CA ASN A 283 -0.26 -6.98 -13.46
C ASN A 283 1.19 -7.29 -13.02
N GLY A 284 1.64 -6.76 -11.88
CA GLY A 284 2.94 -7.10 -11.31
C GLY A 284 4.15 -6.52 -12.07
N GLN A 285 3.94 -5.64 -13.04
CA GLN A 285 5.02 -4.88 -13.66
C GLN A 285 5.11 -3.50 -13.00
N ALA A 286 5.97 -3.36 -11.99
CA ALA A 286 6.43 -2.03 -11.63
C ALA A 286 7.09 -1.41 -12.86
N ARG A 287 6.40 -0.50 -13.56
CA ARG A 287 7.10 0.44 -14.42
C ARG A 287 7.84 1.37 -13.46
N ARG A 288 9.10 1.04 -13.18
CA ARG A 288 10.07 2.09 -12.89
C ARG A 288 10.03 2.97 -14.14
N ALA A 289 9.46 4.16 -14.04
CA ALA A 289 9.85 5.20 -14.97
C ALA A 289 11.38 5.20 -14.94
N ARG A 290 12.03 5.08 -16.09
CA ARG A 290 13.48 4.98 -16.18
C ARG A 290 14.07 6.26 -15.60
N GLU A 291 14.34 6.26 -14.31
CA GLU A 291 15.36 7.08 -13.69
C GLU A 291 16.59 6.17 -13.67
N GLN A 292 17.60 6.56 -14.45
CA GLN A 292 18.94 6.06 -14.26
C GLN A 292 19.33 6.38 -12.82
N VAL A 293 19.16 5.41 -11.94
CA VAL A 293 19.90 5.38 -10.68
C VAL A 293 21.29 4.95 -11.10
N GLU A 294 22.17 5.93 -11.32
CA GLU A 294 23.60 5.66 -11.32
C GLU A 294 23.92 5.05 -9.95
N GLU A 295 24.42 3.81 -9.96
CA GLU A 295 24.93 3.16 -8.75
C GLU A 295 25.93 4.12 -8.10
N ALA A 296 25.79 4.38 -6.80
CA ALA A 296 26.63 5.30 -6.04
C ALA A 296 28.15 4.95 -6.04
N GLY A 297 28.55 3.89 -6.74
CA GLY A 297 29.94 3.47 -6.96
C GLY A 297 30.37 3.41 -8.43
N ALA A 298 29.53 3.79 -9.40
CA ALA A 298 29.91 3.81 -10.80
C ALA A 298 30.70 5.09 -11.14
N PRO A 299 31.79 4.99 -11.92
CA PRO A 299 32.54 6.17 -12.36
C PRO A 299 31.65 7.08 -13.20
N PRO A 300 31.63 8.42 -12.94
CA PRO A 300 30.78 9.37 -13.65
C PRO A 300 31.15 9.53 -15.14
N LEU A 301 32.35 9.08 -15.52
CA LEU A 301 32.83 9.02 -16.90
C LEU A 301 33.61 7.72 -17.14
N GLN A 302 33.46 7.15 -18.34
CA GLN A 302 34.19 5.93 -18.72
C GLN A 302 35.71 6.17 -18.67
N GLY A 303 36.41 5.40 -17.84
CA GLY A 303 37.85 5.55 -17.61
C GLY A 303 38.23 6.36 -16.36
N ALA A 304 37.26 6.92 -15.64
CA ALA A 304 37.51 7.52 -14.33
C ALA A 304 37.85 6.46 -13.28
N ARG A 305 38.77 6.79 -12.38
CA ARG A 305 39.24 5.93 -11.28
C ARG A 305 39.01 6.61 -9.95
N LEU A 306 38.63 5.85 -8.94
CA LEU A 306 38.43 6.37 -7.58
C LEU A 306 39.79 6.58 -6.90
N GLY A 307 40.00 7.77 -6.35
CA GLY A 307 41.21 8.17 -5.63
C GLY A 307 40.87 9.00 -4.39
N ARG A 308 41.87 9.66 -3.80
CA ARG A 308 41.67 10.58 -2.66
C ARG A 308 42.16 11.99 -2.99
N THR A 309 41.44 12.99 -2.52
CA THR A 309 41.85 14.40 -2.57
C THR A 309 43.07 14.64 -1.67
N PRO A 310 43.77 15.79 -1.79
CA PRO A 310 44.84 16.17 -0.86
C PRO A 310 44.40 16.24 0.62
N THR A 311 43.10 16.41 0.88
CA THR A 311 42.48 16.41 2.21
C THR A 311 41.99 15.02 2.67
N GLY A 312 42.13 13.98 1.83
CA GLY A 312 41.87 12.58 2.18
C GLY A 312 40.48 12.05 1.81
N GLU A 313 39.62 12.87 1.21
CA GLU A 313 38.26 12.51 0.81
C GLU A 313 38.26 11.71 -0.51
N PRO A 314 37.37 10.73 -0.69
CA PRO A 314 37.27 9.99 -1.95
C PRO A 314 36.72 10.87 -3.08
N ALA A 315 37.38 10.85 -4.24
CA ALA A 315 36.96 11.57 -5.44
C ALA A 315 37.28 10.79 -6.72
N TRP A 316 36.62 11.12 -7.83
CA TRP A 316 36.88 10.52 -9.13
C TRP A 316 37.96 11.29 -9.89
N PHE A 317 38.86 10.56 -10.55
CA PHE A 317 39.98 11.13 -11.28
C PHE A 317 40.09 10.55 -12.69
N MET A 318 40.49 11.37 -13.65
CA MET A 318 40.74 10.95 -15.04
C MET A 318 42.18 11.28 -15.44
N PRO A 319 42.84 10.46 -16.29
CA PRO A 319 44.16 10.79 -16.82
C PRO A 319 44.14 12.16 -17.51
N ASP A 320 45.11 13.01 -17.19
CA ASP A 320 45.25 14.33 -17.81
C ASP A 320 45.77 14.13 -19.25
N PRO A 321 44.97 14.46 -20.29
CA PRO A 321 45.37 14.27 -21.69
C PRO A 321 46.55 15.17 -22.09
N GLY A 322 46.84 16.23 -21.35
CA GLY A 322 47.96 17.14 -21.58
C GLY A 322 49.21 16.82 -20.76
N ARG A 323 49.15 15.92 -19.77
CA ARG A 323 50.27 15.61 -18.86
C ARG A 323 50.34 14.12 -18.54
N HIS A 324 51.26 13.42 -19.20
CA HIS A 324 51.45 11.98 -19.02
C HIS A 324 51.75 11.63 -17.55
N GLY A 325 50.95 10.72 -16.97
CA GLY A 325 51.07 10.26 -15.59
C GLY A 325 50.43 11.16 -14.52
N LYS A 326 49.75 12.24 -14.90
CA LYS A 326 48.94 13.06 -13.99
C LYS A 326 47.45 12.78 -14.21
N TYR A 327 46.66 13.09 -13.18
CA TYR A 327 45.21 12.88 -13.20
C TYR A 327 44.51 14.15 -12.77
N LEU A 328 43.39 14.46 -13.42
CA LEU A 328 42.49 15.57 -13.10
C LEU A 328 41.35 15.06 -12.22
N MET A 329 41.06 15.78 -11.14
CA MET A 329 39.91 15.50 -10.29
C MET A 329 38.64 15.94 -11.00
N LEU A 330 37.66 15.05 -11.09
CA LEU A 330 36.32 15.38 -11.59
C LEU A 330 35.57 16.06 -10.44
N VAL A 331 35.28 17.34 -10.61
CA VAL A 331 34.40 18.10 -9.70
C VAL A 331 32.99 17.96 -10.25
N PRO A 332 31.97 17.61 -9.44
CA PRO A 332 30.59 17.60 -9.90
C PRO A 332 30.23 19.00 -10.38
N ASP A 333 29.79 19.15 -11.63
CA ASP A 333 29.41 20.44 -12.18
C ASP A 333 28.25 21.04 -11.38
N VAL A 334 28.52 22.16 -10.71
CA VAL A 334 27.49 23.06 -10.20
C VAL A 334 27.14 24.02 -11.34
N GLN A 335 26.02 23.72 -12.00
CA GLN A 335 25.28 24.53 -13.01
C GLN A 335 25.84 24.59 -14.45
N THR A 336 25.07 24.06 -15.41
CA THR A 336 24.52 24.86 -16.52
C THR A 336 23.41 24.11 -17.28
N GLN A 337 22.26 24.82 -17.41
CA GLN A 337 21.01 24.54 -18.14
C GLN A 337 19.92 23.72 -17.43
#